data_AF-A0A1M5BIG7-F1
#
_entry.id   AF-A0A1M5BIG7-F1
#
_cell.length_a   1.000
_cell.length_b   1.000
_cell.length_c   1.000
_cell.angle_alpha   90.00
_cell.angle_beta   90.00
_cell.angle_gamma   90.00
#
_symmetry.space_group_name_H-M   'P 1'
#
loop_
_entity.id
_entity.type
_entity.pdbx_description
1 polymer ?
#
loop_
_entity_poly.entity_id
_entity_poly.type
_entity_poly.pdbx_seq_one_letter_code
_entity_poly.pdbx_strand_id
1 'polypeptide(L)'
;MDIKCAYRFRFYPTPEQASTLARTFGCARFAYNHMLRLRTDAWMQRQEHVGYHATSAALTALKKQPEYVWLNEVSSVPVQQALRHLQTAFGNFFAKRARYPQSRRKDGKQSAEYTTSAFKWNGSALKLAKMDAPLDIRWSRPIPKAAKITTVTVSKDTAGRYFVSLLCDDAVAAKPEASGKVGIDLGLTHFAILSTGEKVAAPNTFRKNQAKLAKLQRRLAKKTKGSNRRRKAKFKVAR
;
A
#
# COMPACT_ATOMS: atom_id res chain seq x y z
N MET A 1 -12.33 -11.39 -21.52
CA MET A 1 -12.61 -10.16 -20.75
C MET A 1 -11.33 -9.78 -20.03
N ASP A 2 -10.82 -8.58 -20.26
CA ASP A 2 -9.63 -8.08 -19.58
C ASP A 2 -10.01 -7.68 -18.16
N ILE A 3 -9.36 -8.28 -17.18
CA ILE A 3 -9.59 -7.97 -15.77
C ILE A 3 -8.30 -7.46 -15.14
N LYS A 4 -8.46 -6.63 -14.10
CA LYS A 4 -7.33 -6.20 -13.28
C LYS A 4 -7.25 -7.08 -12.03
N CYS A 5 -6.15 -7.81 -11.90
CA CYS A 5 -5.87 -8.65 -10.74
C CYS A 5 -4.67 -8.14 -9.97
N ALA A 6 -4.74 -8.18 -8.64
CA ALA A 6 -3.63 -7.81 -7.77
C ALA A 6 -2.99 -9.04 -7.12
N TYR A 7 -1.73 -9.31 -7.45
CA TYR A 7 -0.94 -10.37 -6.85
C TYR A 7 -0.04 -9.81 -5.76
N ARG A 8 -0.38 -10.10 -4.50
CA ARG A 8 0.40 -9.68 -3.33
C ARG A 8 1.32 -10.80 -2.81
N PHE A 9 2.57 -10.45 -2.53
CA PHE A 9 3.63 -11.33 -2.03
C PHE A 9 4.42 -10.69 -0.90
N ARG A 10 5.05 -11.54 -0.07
CA ARG A 10 6.04 -11.13 0.94
C ARG A 10 7.40 -11.04 0.26
N PHE A 11 8.22 -10.07 0.65
CA PHE A 11 9.62 -10.01 0.21
C PHE A 11 10.53 -9.52 1.34
N TYR A 12 11.83 -9.74 1.19
CA TYR A 12 12.85 -9.46 2.20
C TYR A 12 13.92 -8.55 1.60
N PRO A 13 13.80 -7.22 1.76
CA PRO A 13 14.78 -6.31 1.19
C PRO A 13 16.14 -6.47 1.86
N THR A 14 17.22 -6.30 1.09
CA THR A 14 18.56 -6.06 1.65
C THR A 14 18.58 -4.78 2.49
N PRO A 15 19.59 -4.55 3.35
CA PRO A 15 19.71 -3.30 4.11
C PRO A 15 19.68 -2.04 3.22
N GLU A 16 20.31 -2.09 2.05
CA GLU A 16 20.38 -0.99 1.07
C GLU A 16 19.02 -0.74 0.43
N GLN A 17 18.33 -1.81 0.02
CA GLN A 17 16.96 -1.73 -0.50
C GLN A 17 16.01 -1.19 0.58
N ALA A 18 16.13 -1.63 1.83
CA ALA A 18 15.32 -1.16 2.94
C ALA A 18 15.54 0.33 3.23
N SER A 19 16.78 0.81 3.17
CA SER A 19 17.14 2.22 3.30
C SER A 19 16.52 3.06 2.18
N THR A 20 16.69 2.61 0.92
CA THR A 20 16.11 3.26 -0.26
C THR A 20 14.58 3.33 -0.17
N LEU A 21 13.92 2.23 0.19
CA LEU A 21 12.46 2.20 0.39
C LEU A 21 12.01 3.15 1.51
N ALA A 22 12.75 3.24 2.62
CA ALA A 22 12.44 4.15 3.70
C ALA A 22 12.52 5.63 3.26
N ARG A 23 13.54 5.99 2.46
CA ARG A 23 13.65 7.31 1.83
C ARG A 23 12.48 7.55 0.88
N THR A 24 12.15 6.58 0.01
CA THR A 24 11.05 6.70 -0.95
C THR A 24 9.70 6.91 -0.25
N PHE A 25 9.39 6.15 0.80
CA PHE A 25 8.18 6.35 1.60
C PHE A 25 8.17 7.72 2.28
N GLY A 26 9.33 8.20 2.72
CA GLY A 26 9.51 9.55 3.26
C GLY A 26 9.17 10.64 2.24
N CYS A 27 9.79 10.57 1.06
CA CYS A 27 9.60 11.52 -0.03
C CYS A 27 8.14 11.55 -0.51
N ALA A 28 7.54 10.38 -0.76
CA ALA A 28 6.15 10.28 -1.18
C ALA A 28 5.17 10.83 -0.12
N ARG A 29 5.43 10.54 1.17
CA ARG A 29 4.62 11.10 2.27
C ARG A 29 4.77 12.62 2.36
N PHE A 30 6.00 13.12 2.26
CA PHE A 30 6.26 14.56 2.31
C PHE A 30 5.57 15.27 1.15
N ALA A 31 5.77 14.83 -0.08
CA ALA A 31 5.14 15.42 -1.25
C ALA A 31 3.61 15.44 -1.15
N TYR A 32 3.00 14.33 -0.70
CA TYR A 32 1.55 14.29 -0.45
C TYR A 32 1.13 15.33 0.60
N ASN A 33 1.79 15.37 1.76
CA ASN A 33 1.39 16.24 2.87
C ASN A 33 1.62 17.72 2.55
N HIS A 34 2.75 18.03 1.91
CA HIS A 34 3.11 19.39 1.51
C HIS A 34 2.11 19.91 0.48
N MET A 35 1.77 19.11 -0.54
CA MET A 35 0.79 19.51 -1.56
C MET A 35 -0.65 19.52 -1.04
N LEU A 36 -0.98 18.66 -0.07
CA LEU A 36 -2.25 18.75 0.65
C LEU A 36 -2.35 20.10 1.36
N ARG A 37 -1.32 20.47 2.13
CA ARG A 37 -1.27 21.75 2.85
C ARG A 37 -1.39 22.94 1.90
N LEU A 38 -0.64 22.94 0.80
CA LEU A 38 -0.70 23.98 -0.22
C LEU A 38 -2.12 24.17 -0.78
N ARG A 39 -2.80 23.07 -1.12
CA ARG A 39 -4.20 23.12 -1.61
C ARG A 39 -5.15 23.62 -0.53
N THR A 40 -4.98 23.17 0.72
CA THR A 40 -5.79 23.62 1.85
C THR A 40 -5.64 25.12 2.09
N ASP A 41 -4.40 25.63 2.12
CA ASP A 41 -4.12 27.04 2.37
C ASP A 41 -4.62 27.92 1.22
N ALA A 42 -4.43 27.50 -0.04
CA ALA A 42 -4.95 28.23 -1.20
C ALA A 42 -6.47 28.39 -1.16
N TRP A 43 -7.20 27.35 -0.74
CA TRP A 43 -8.64 27.44 -0.58
C TRP A 43 -9.03 28.29 0.64
N MET A 44 -8.44 28.04 1.81
CA MET A 44 -8.81 28.74 3.04
C MET A 44 -8.52 30.23 3.00
N GLN A 45 -7.44 30.66 2.34
CA GLN A 45 -7.00 32.05 2.30
C GLN A 45 -7.49 32.81 1.07
N ARG A 46 -7.58 32.13 -0.09
CA ARG A 46 -7.84 32.78 -1.39
C ARG A 46 -9.05 32.22 -2.14
N GLN A 47 -9.72 31.18 -1.61
CA GLN A 47 -10.79 30.45 -2.28
C GLN A 47 -10.38 29.89 -3.66
N GLU A 48 -9.09 29.60 -3.83
CA GLU A 48 -8.53 29.12 -5.09
C GLU A 48 -8.51 27.59 -5.14
N HIS A 49 -8.99 27.02 -6.25
CA HIS A 49 -8.91 25.60 -6.49
C HIS A 49 -7.58 25.20 -7.17
N VAL A 50 -6.70 24.57 -6.40
CA VAL A 50 -5.40 24.08 -6.90
C VAL A 50 -5.49 22.60 -7.30
N GLY A 51 -5.38 22.33 -8.59
CA GLY A 51 -5.45 20.99 -9.18
C GLY A 51 -4.11 20.24 -9.30
N TYR A 52 -4.14 19.08 -9.95
CA TYR A 52 -2.96 18.21 -10.11
C TYR A 52 -1.80 18.90 -10.83
N HIS A 53 -2.06 19.55 -11.97
CA HIS A 53 -1.03 20.20 -12.77
C HIS A 53 -0.27 21.27 -11.97
N ALA A 54 -1.00 22.13 -11.25
CA ALA A 54 -0.40 23.15 -10.37
C ALA A 54 0.46 22.52 -9.27
N THR A 55 -0.03 21.47 -8.57
CA THR A 55 0.78 20.78 -7.56
C THR A 55 2.00 20.07 -8.14
N SER A 56 1.93 19.57 -9.37
CA SER A 56 3.06 18.93 -10.05
C SER A 56 4.13 19.95 -10.45
N ALA A 57 3.72 21.11 -10.95
CA ALA A 57 4.62 22.23 -11.23
C ALA A 57 5.29 22.74 -9.93
N ALA A 58 4.49 22.92 -8.86
CA ALA A 58 5.01 23.30 -7.54
C ALA A 58 6.03 22.27 -7.01
N LEU A 59 5.77 20.97 -7.14
CA LEU A 59 6.74 19.93 -6.76
C LEU A 59 8.04 20.02 -7.57
N THR A 60 7.95 20.36 -8.86
CA THR A 60 9.10 20.50 -9.74
C THR A 60 9.97 21.69 -9.33
N ALA A 61 9.35 22.82 -8.98
CA ALA A 61 10.05 23.98 -8.43
C ALA A 61 10.66 23.66 -7.06
N LEU A 62 9.90 23.00 -6.18
CA LEU A 62 10.32 22.61 -4.83
C LEU A 62 11.60 21.78 -4.87
N LYS A 63 11.68 20.79 -5.78
CA LYS A 63 12.86 19.91 -5.95
C LYS A 63 14.14 20.62 -6.37
N LYS A 64 14.08 21.86 -6.85
CA LYS A 64 15.25 22.67 -7.22
C LYS A 64 15.83 23.46 -6.05
N GLN A 65 15.06 23.61 -4.96
CA GLN A 65 15.51 24.37 -3.80
C GLN A 65 16.53 23.54 -3.00
N PRO A 66 17.63 24.16 -2.49
CA PRO A 66 18.70 23.45 -1.78
C PRO A 66 18.21 22.59 -0.62
N GLU A 67 17.20 23.06 0.11
CA GLU A 67 16.60 22.38 1.27
C GLU A 67 15.79 21.11 0.92
N TYR A 68 15.39 20.94 -0.34
CA TYR A 68 14.57 19.82 -0.81
C TYR A 68 15.25 18.93 -1.86
N VAL A 69 16.56 19.09 -2.08
CA VAL A 69 17.32 18.29 -3.05
C VAL A 69 17.21 16.79 -2.78
N TRP A 70 17.04 16.38 -1.52
CA TRP A 70 16.84 15.00 -1.10
C TRP A 70 15.62 14.32 -1.76
N LEU A 71 14.64 15.08 -2.28
CA LEU A 71 13.53 14.54 -3.07
C LEU A 71 13.96 13.95 -4.43
N ASN A 72 15.19 14.21 -4.85
CA ASN A 72 15.79 13.69 -6.08
C ASN A 72 16.65 12.43 -5.85
N GLU A 73 16.90 12.05 -4.60
CA GLU A 73 17.66 10.82 -4.25
C GLU A 73 16.88 9.55 -4.58
N VAL A 74 15.55 9.63 -4.68
CA VAL A 74 14.66 8.51 -4.95
C VAL A 74 14.07 8.59 -6.35
N SER A 75 13.49 7.49 -6.82
CA SER A 75 12.72 7.51 -8.07
C SER A 75 11.62 8.58 -8.02
N SER A 76 11.53 9.41 -9.06
CA SER A 76 10.52 10.47 -9.17
C SER A 76 9.10 9.92 -9.25
N VAL A 77 8.94 8.68 -9.74
CA VAL A 77 7.64 8.05 -9.99
C VAL A 77 6.81 7.90 -8.71
N PRO A 78 7.28 7.26 -7.63
CA PRO A 78 6.55 7.24 -6.36
C PRO A 78 6.17 8.60 -5.80
N VAL A 79 7.02 9.61 -5.97
CA VAL A 79 6.76 10.97 -5.48
C VAL A 79 5.63 11.62 -6.28
N GLN A 80 5.63 11.45 -7.61
CA GLN A 80 4.56 11.92 -8.49
C GLN A 80 3.25 11.15 -8.30
N GLN A 81 3.32 9.83 -8.08
CA GLN A 81 2.14 9.03 -7.77
C GLN A 81 1.48 9.48 -6.47
N ALA A 82 2.24 9.98 -5.49
CA ALA A 82 1.67 10.56 -4.28
C ALA A 82 0.75 11.77 -4.59
N LEU A 83 1.10 12.62 -5.57
CA LEU A 83 0.25 13.72 -6.01
C LEU A 83 -1.00 13.21 -6.76
N ARG A 84 -0.88 12.13 -7.54
CA ARG A 84 -2.04 11.50 -8.20
C ARG A 84 -3.01 10.91 -7.19
N HIS A 85 -2.50 10.24 -6.16
CA HIS A 85 -3.33 9.76 -5.05
C HIS A 85 -4.04 10.90 -4.32
N LEU A 86 -3.37 12.05 -4.13
CA LEU A 86 -3.99 13.24 -3.56
C LEU A 86 -5.11 13.77 -4.46
N GLN A 87 -4.88 13.82 -5.78
CA GLN A 87 -5.90 14.20 -6.76
C GLN A 87 -7.13 13.28 -6.69
N THR A 88 -6.93 11.96 -6.65
CA THR A 88 -8.02 10.99 -6.48
C THR A 88 -8.76 11.20 -5.15
N ALA A 89 -8.04 11.49 -4.06
CA ALA A 89 -8.65 11.74 -2.76
C ALA A 89 -9.56 12.99 -2.78
N PHE A 90 -9.11 14.08 -3.41
CA PHE A 90 -9.95 15.26 -3.63
C PHE A 90 -11.14 14.98 -4.55
N GLY A 91 -10.93 14.26 -5.66
CA GLY A 91 -12.02 13.86 -6.55
C GLY A 91 -13.12 13.07 -5.83
N ASN A 92 -12.72 12.13 -4.96
CA ASN A 92 -13.66 11.37 -4.14
C ASN A 92 -14.35 12.24 -3.07
N PHE A 93 -13.65 13.22 -2.50
CA PHE A 93 -14.23 14.17 -1.56
C PHE A 93 -15.32 15.02 -2.21
N PHE A 94 -15.02 15.64 -3.37
CA PHE A 94 -16.00 16.46 -4.08
C PHE A 94 -17.17 15.64 -4.62
N ALA A 95 -16.94 14.38 -5.02
CA ALA A 95 -17.99 13.44 -5.40
C ALA A 95 -18.78 12.88 -4.19
N LYS A 96 -18.54 13.37 -2.96
CA LYS A 96 -19.18 12.91 -1.71
C LYS A 96 -19.02 11.42 -1.42
N ARG A 97 -17.99 10.77 -1.99
CA ARG A 97 -17.65 9.34 -1.76
C ARG A 97 -16.68 9.15 -0.59
N ALA A 98 -15.98 10.21 -0.19
CA ALA A 98 -15.03 10.19 0.91
C ALA A 98 -15.03 11.52 1.67
N ARG A 99 -14.44 11.52 2.88
CA ARG A 99 -14.19 12.75 3.65
C ARG A 99 -12.98 13.50 3.10
N TYR A 100 -12.79 14.74 3.58
CA TYR A 100 -11.64 15.57 3.21
C TYR A 100 -10.31 14.83 3.38
N PRO A 101 -9.38 14.91 2.40
CA PRO A 101 -8.10 14.20 2.47
C PRO A 101 -7.30 14.53 3.73
N GLN A 102 -6.79 13.50 4.40
CA GLN A 102 -6.03 13.63 5.64
C GLN A 102 -4.53 13.50 5.40
N SER A 103 -3.73 14.12 6.27
CA SER A 103 -2.28 13.99 6.23
C SER A 103 -1.83 12.55 6.50
N ARG A 104 -0.83 12.11 5.73
CA ARG A 104 -0.23 10.79 5.86
C ARG A 104 0.76 10.78 7.02
N ARG A 105 0.76 9.69 7.78
CA ARG A 105 1.61 9.51 8.98
C ARG A 105 2.78 8.56 8.72
N LYS A 106 3.89 8.77 9.45
CA LYS A 106 5.08 7.89 9.39
C LYS A 106 4.93 6.58 10.18
N ASP A 107 4.10 6.59 11.21
CA ASP A 107 3.97 5.48 12.18
C ASP A 107 2.91 4.43 11.81
N GLY A 108 2.29 4.56 10.63
CA GLY A 108 1.33 3.60 10.08
C GLY A 108 1.92 2.71 8.97
N LYS A 109 1.04 2.09 8.19
CA LYS A 109 1.41 1.44 6.93
C LYS A 109 2.04 2.46 6.00
N GLN A 110 3.17 2.10 5.41
CA GLN A 110 3.87 2.92 4.42
C GLN A 110 3.78 2.22 3.06
N SER A 111 3.64 2.99 1.99
CA SER A 111 3.60 2.43 0.64
C SER A 111 4.10 3.42 -0.40
N ALA A 112 4.62 2.87 -1.49
CA ALA A 112 5.08 3.57 -2.67
C ALA A 112 4.62 2.79 -3.90
N GLU A 113 4.09 3.51 -4.88
CA GLU A 113 3.62 2.96 -6.14
C GLU A 113 4.63 3.27 -7.25
N TYR A 114 4.95 2.26 -8.05
CA TYR A 114 5.86 2.31 -9.18
C TYR A 114 5.07 1.91 -10.42
N THR A 115 5.04 2.78 -11.42
CA THR A 115 4.51 2.48 -12.77
C THR A 115 5.58 1.84 -13.63
N THR A 116 5.21 1.36 -14.82
CA THR A 116 6.08 0.64 -15.77
C THR A 116 7.45 1.27 -16.02
N SER A 117 7.57 2.60 -15.98
CA SER A 117 8.84 3.31 -16.13
C SER A 117 9.81 3.19 -14.94
N ALA A 118 9.35 2.67 -13.79
CA ALA A 118 10.11 2.63 -12.54
C ALA A 118 10.29 1.22 -11.96
N PHE A 119 10.04 0.18 -12.76
CA PHE A 119 10.42 -1.19 -12.43
C PHE A 119 10.78 -1.98 -13.69
N LYS A 120 11.53 -3.06 -13.53
CA LYS A 120 11.82 -4.06 -14.55
C LYS A 120 11.31 -5.40 -14.07
N TRP A 121 10.57 -6.09 -14.93
CA TRP A 121 10.02 -7.42 -14.70
C TRP A 121 10.43 -8.33 -15.86
N ASN A 122 10.98 -9.51 -15.57
CA ASN A 122 11.42 -10.48 -16.58
C ASN A 122 10.68 -11.83 -16.50
N GLY A 123 9.54 -11.88 -15.79
CA GLY A 123 8.77 -13.11 -15.58
C GLY A 123 9.10 -13.86 -14.28
N SER A 124 10.25 -13.62 -13.65
CA SER A 124 10.67 -14.30 -12.42
C SER A 124 11.22 -13.37 -11.34
N ALA A 125 11.86 -12.27 -11.74
CA ALA A 125 12.50 -11.30 -10.88
C ALA A 125 11.93 -9.90 -11.13
N LEU A 126 11.73 -9.17 -10.03
CA LEU A 126 11.27 -7.80 -10.04
C LEU A 126 12.35 -6.88 -9.49
N LYS A 127 12.81 -5.93 -10.30
CA LYS A 127 13.79 -4.91 -9.91
C LYS A 127 13.12 -3.54 -9.94
N LEU A 128 13.28 -2.75 -8.89
CA LEU A 128 12.75 -1.38 -8.85
C LEU A 128 13.80 -0.38 -9.34
N ALA A 129 13.36 0.78 -9.81
CA ALA A 129 14.26 1.88 -10.13
C ALA A 129 15.06 2.32 -8.89
N LYS A 130 16.31 2.76 -9.12
CA LYS A 130 17.28 3.15 -8.06
C LYS A 130 17.65 2.01 -7.10
N MET A 131 17.52 0.75 -7.55
CA MET A 131 18.05 -0.43 -6.88
C MET A 131 18.89 -1.23 -7.87
N ASP A 132 19.95 -1.87 -7.39
CA ASP A 132 20.87 -2.64 -8.25
C ASP A 132 20.48 -4.11 -8.38
N ALA A 133 19.96 -4.69 -7.29
CA ALA A 133 19.48 -6.07 -7.25
C ALA A 133 17.95 -6.15 -7.32
N PRO A 134 17.38 -7.26 -7.86
CA PRO A 134 15.96 -7.54 -7.74
C PRO A 134 15.55 -7.72 -6.27
N LEU A 135 14.24 -7.63 -6.01
CA LEU A 135 13.68 -7.91 -4.70
C LEU A 135 13.70 -9.43 -4.43
N ASP A 136 14.10 -9.84 -3.24
CA ASP A 136 13.96 -11.22 -2.76
C ASP A 136 12.50 -11.51 -2.38
N ILE A 137 11.70 -11.89 -3.37
CA ILE A 137 10.26 -12.14 -3.24
C ILE A 137 10.01 -13.63 -2.94
N ARG A 138 9.25 -13.89 -1.88
CA ARG A 138 8.70 -15.22 -1.61
C ARG A 138 7.44 -15.44 -2.45
N TRP A 139 7.62 -16.09 -3.59
CA TRP A 139 6.54 -16.47 -4.50
C TRP A 139 5.69 -17.58 -3.87
N SER A 140 4.43 -17.28 -3.55
CA SER A 140 3.47 -18.26 -3.03
C SER A 140 2.55 -18.83 -4.10
N ARG A 141 2.57 -18.27 -5.30
CA ARG A 141 1.78 -18.64 -6.48
C ARG A 141 2.41 -18.03 -7.73
N PRO A 142 2.29 -18.67 -8.90
CA PRO A 142 2.76 -18.09 -10.15
C PRO A 142 1.91 -16.89 -10.56
N ILE A 143 2.50 -16.00 -11.34
CA ILE A 143 1.77 -14.97 -12.10
C ILE A 143 1.52 -15.56 -13.50
N PRO A 144 0.31 -15.48 -14.06
CA PRO A 144 0.04 -15.98 -15.41
C PRO A 144 1.01 -15.36 -16.42
N LYS A 145 1.55 -16.18 -17.32
CA LYS A 145 2.55 -15.72 -18.31
C LYS A 145 2.02 -14.64 -19.25
N ALA A 146 0.72 -14.69 -19.56
CA ALA A 146 0.03 -13.70 -20.38
C ALA A 146 -0.26 -12.38 -19.63
N ALA A 147 -0.16 -12.37 -18.30
CA ALA A 147 -0.54 -11.21 -17.51
C ALA A 147 0.53 -10.11 -17.59
N LYS A 148 0.10 -8.89 -17.92
CA LYS A 148 0.98 -7.73 -18.01
C LYS A 148 0.97 -6.95 -16.70
N ILE A 149 2.13 -6.87 -16.04
CA ILE A 149 2.27 -6.04 -14.83
C ILE A 149 2.24 -4.56 -15.23
N THR A 150 1.25 -3.83 -14.74
CA THR A 150 1.08 -2.39 -15.02
C THR A 150 1.59 -1.52 -13.88
N THR A 151 1.38 -1.97 -12.64
CA THR A 151 1.72 -1.21 -11.44
C THR A 151 2.28 -2.11 -10.36
N VAL A 152 3.33 -1.64 -9.71
CA VAL A 152 3.95 -2.30 -8.56
C VAL A 152 3.79 -1.41 -7.33
N THR A 153 3.10 -1.91 -6.30
CA THR A 153 3.02 -1.22 -5.01
C THR A 153 3.87 -1.95 -3.99
N VAL A 154 4.89 -1.27 -3.49
CA VAL A 154 5.67 -1.72 -2.34
C VAL A 154 5.05 -1.16 -1.07
N SER A 155 4.88 -1.97 -0.05
CA SER A 155 4.39 -1.53 1.25
C SER A 155 5.15 -2.13 2.42
N LYS A 156 5.20 -1.39 3.51
CA LYS A 156 5.72 -1.82 4.81
C LYS A 156 4.61 -1.72 5.84
N ASP A 157 4.26 -2.83 6.48
CA ASP A 157 3.27 -2.82 7.55
C ASP A 157 3.87 -2.34 8.89
N THR A 158 3.00 -2.21 9.89
CA THR A 158 3.38 -1.74 11.23
C THR A 158 4.22 -2.76 12.02
N ALA A 159 4.28 -4.01 11.57
CA ALA A 159 5.17 -5.06 12.08
C ALA A 159 6.52 -5.08 11.35
N GLY A 160 6.79 -4.11 10.45
CA GLY A 160 8.04 -4.00 9.72
C GLY A 160 8.17 -4.97 8.54
N ARG A 161 7.10 -5.67 8.17
CA ARG A 161 7.08 -6.59 7.04
C ARG A 161 6.82 -5.83 5.75
N TYR A 162 7.64 -6.11 4.76
CA TYR A 162 7.55 -5.64 3.38
C TYR A 162 6.70 -6.56 2.50
N PHE A 163 5.85 -5.96 1.68
CA PHE A 163 5.02 -6.65 0.70
C PHE A 163 5.09 -5.94 -0.63
N VAL A 164 5.04 -6.71 -1.70
CA VAL A 164 4.88 -6.20 -3.06
C VAL A 164 3.51 -6.64 -3.57
N SER A 165 2.78 -5.72 -4.19
CA SER A 165 1.52 -5.99 -4.88
C SER A 165 1.70 -5.63 -6.34
N LEU A 166 1.48 -6.60 -7.22
CA LEU A 166 1.61 -6.49 -8.66
C LEU A 166 0.20 -6.39 -9.22
N LEU A 167 -0.17 -5.23 -9.74
CA LEU A 167 -1.38 -5.06 -10.51
C LEU A 167 -1.10 -5.54 -11.92
N CYS A 168 -1.88 -6.53 -12.36
CA CYS A 168 -1.76 -7.12 -13.67
C CYS A 168 -3.05 -6.91 -14.45
N ASP A 169 -2.91 -6.59 -15.73
CA ASP A 169 -3.96 -6.80 -16.70
C ASP A 169 -3.89 -8.28 -17.10
N ASP A 170 -4.96 -9.02 -16.88
CA ASP A 170 -5.05 -10.47 -17.03
C ASP A 170 -6.24 -10.83 -17.92
N ALA A 171 -6.11 -11.91 -18.69
CA ALA A 171 -7.16 -12.43 -19.53
C ALA A 171 -7.75 -13.68 -18.86
N VAL A 172 -8.97 -13.58 -18.34
CA VAL A 172 -9.65 -14.77 -17.81
C VAL A 172 -10.17 -15.60 -18.97
N ALA A 173 -9.65 -16.81 -19.09
CA ALA A 173 -10.24 -17.83 -19.94
C ALA A 173 -11.62 -18.20 -19.38
N ALA A 174 -12.63 -18.23 -20.26
CA ALA A 174 -13.94 -18.75 -19.90
C ALA A 174 -13.77 -20.20 -19.43
N LYS A 175 -14.30 -20.50 -18.24
CA LYS A 175 -14.38 -21.89 -17.78
C LYS A 175 -15.57 -22.58 -18.45
N PRO A 176 -15.52 -23.91 -18.65
CA PRO A 176 -16.68 -24.67 -19.07
C PRO A 176 -17.87 -24.39 -18.14
N GLU A 177 -19.07 -24.44 -18.68
CA GLU A 177 -20.29 -24.32 -17.89
C GLU A 177 -20.32 -25.45 -16.84
N ALA A 178 -20.52 -25.07 -15.58
CA ALA A 178 -20.57 -26.04 -14.50
C ALA A 178 -21.90 -26.79 -14.55
N SER A 179 -21.87 -28.12 -14.53
CA SER A 179 -23.07 -28.97 -14.55
C SER A 179 -23.82 -29.06 -13.21
N GLY A 180 -23.30 -28.42 -12.16
CA GLY A 180 -23.85 -28.51 -10.81
C GLY A 180 -23.82 -27.19 -10.04
N LYS A 181 -24.65 -27.10 -9.01
CA LYS A 181 -24.72 -25.97 -8.08
C LYS A 181 -24.44 -26.49 -6.66
N VAL A 182 -23.57 -25.80 -5.92
CA VAL A 182 -23.31 -26.08 -4.51
C VAL A 182 -23.65 -24.82 -3.72
N GLY A 183 -24.55 -24.95 -2.75
CA GLY A 183 -24.84 -23.89 -1.79
C GLY A 183 -23.69 -23.76 -0.81
N ILE A 184 -23.25 -22.53 -0.53
CA ILE A 184 -22.20 -22.24 0.44
C ILE A 184 -22.81 -21.39 1.56
N ASP A 185 -22.86 -21.94 2.77
CA ASP A 185 -23.21 -21.20 3.98
C ASP A 185 -21.94 -20.84 4.76
N LEU A 186 -21.78 -19.56 5.15
CA LEU A 186 -20.59 -19.05 5.83
C LEU A 186 -20.91 -18.80 7.30
N GLY A 187 -20.21 -19.52 8.18
CA GLY A 187 -20.51 -19.55 9.62
C GLY A 187 -19.41 -19.01 10.53
N LEU A 188 -19.75 -18.90 11.82
CA LEU A 188 -18.80 -18.55 12.89
C LEU A 188 -18.11 -19.78 13.50
N THR A 189 -18.74 -20.96 13.43
CA THR A 189 -18.20 -22.23 13.95
C THR A 189 -17.40 -22.95 12.88
N HIS A 190 -17.92 -23.01 11.66
CA HIS A 190 -17.28 -23.51 10.46
C HIS A 190 -17.10 -22.37 9.46
N PHE A 191 -15.97 -22.34 8.75
CA PHE A 191 -15.70 -21.30 7.75
C PHE A 191 -16.71 -21.36 6.61
N ALA A 192 -16.97 -22.57 6.11
CA ALA A 192 -17.97 -22.83 5.09
C ALA A 192 -18.62 -24.19 5.33
N ILE A 193 -19.92 -24.29 5.08
CA ILE A 193 -20.67 -25.53 5.00
C ILE A 193 -21.25 -25.61 3.59
N LEU A 194 -20.99 -26.70 2.89
CA LEU A 194 -21.49 -26.94 1.55
C LEU A 194 -22.82 -27.70 1.62
N SER A 195 -23.70 -27.48 0.64
CA SER A 195 -24.94 -28.25 0.49
C SER A 195 -24.70 -29.75 0.26
N THR A 196 -23.46 -30.14 -0.06
CA THR A 196 -23.00 -31.53 -0.13
C THR A 196 -22.75 -32.17 1.24
N GLY A 197 -22.86 -31.40 2.33
CA GLY A 197 -22.57 -31.83 3.69
C GLY A 197 -21.12 -31.61 4.15
N GLU A 198 -20.22 -31.22 3.24
CA GLU A 198 -18.83 -30.91 3.58
C GLU A 198 -18.76 -29.69 4.51
N LYS A 199 -17.90 -29.78 5.53
CA LYS A 199 -17.68 -28.70 6.51
C LYS A 199 -16.21 -28.30 6.53
N VAL A 200 -15.94 -27.06 6.14
CA VAL A 200 -14.61 -26.47 6.20
C VAL A 200 -14.43 -25.79 7.56
N ALA A 201 -13.47 -26.25 8.35
CA ALA A 201 -13.23 -25.74 9.70
C ALA A 201 -12.82 -24.25 9.69
N ALA A 202 -13.31 -23.49 10.67
CA ALA A 202 -12.86 -22.12 10.86
C ALA A 202 -11.42 -22.08 11.41
N PRO A 203 -10.49 -21.31 10.83
CA PRO A 203 -9.10 -21.26 11.28
C PRO A 203 -8.93 -20.70 12.70
N ASN A 204 -9.98 -20.09 13.28
CA ASN A 204 -10.13 -19.64 14.68
C ASN A 204 -8.92 -18.87 15.26
N THR A 205 -8.04 -18.34 14.40
CA THR A 205 -6.75 -17.78 14.78
C THR A 205 -6.93 -16.50 15.60
N PHE A 206 -7.93 -15.70 15.25
CA PHE A 206 -8.29 -14.51 16.01
C PHE A 206 -8.77 -14.87 17.42
N ARG A 207 -9.71 -15.82 17.57
CA ARG A 207 -10.23 -16.26 18.88
C ARG A 207 -9.10 -16.75 19.80
N LYS A 208 -8.20 -17.58 19.27
CA LYS A 208 -7.01 -18.06 20.01
C LYS A 208 -6.10 -16.93 20.52
N ASN A 209 -6.01 -15.82 19.77
CA ASN A 209 -5.11 -14.71 20.11
C ASN A 209 -5.82 -13.51 20.74
N GLN A 210 -7.15 -13.52 20.87
CA GLN A 210 -7.96 -12.37 21.27
C GLN A 210 -7.58 -11.86 22.66
N ALA A 211 -7.49 -12.75 23.65
CA ALA A 211 -7.12 -12.38 25.02
C ALA A 211 -5.72 -11.75 25.10
N LYS A 212 -4.77 -12.29 24.33
CA LYS A 212 -3.41 -11.77 24.21
C LYS A 212 -3.40 -10.38 23.55
N LEU A 213 -4.14 -10.23 22.44
CA LEU A 213 -4.27 -8.95 21.74
C LEU A 213 -4.88 -7.88 22.65
N ALA A 214 -5.98 -8.18 23.34
CA ALA A 214 -6.62 -7.27 24.28
C ALA A 214 -5.68 -6.84 25.42
N LYS A 215 -4.91 -7.79 25.99
CA LYS A 215 -3.87 -7.49 26.99
C LYS A 215 -2.80 -6.55 26.44
N LEU A 216 -2.33 -6.76 25.22
CA LEU A 216 -1.32 -5.91 24.58
C LEU A 216 -1.87 -4.52 24.25
N GLN A 217 -3.11 -4.42 23.77
CA GLN A 217 -3.80 -3.15 23.49
C GLN A 217 -4.01 -2.32 24.77
N ARG A 218 -4.47 -2.94 25.86
CA ARG A 218 -4.59 -2.26 27.17
C ARG A 218 -3.25 -1.73 27.67
N ARG A 219 -2.19 -2.55 27.56
CA ARG A 219 -0.82 -2.13 27.91
C ARG A 219 -0.33 -0.96 27.06
N LEU A 220 -0.65 -0.96 25.76
CA LEU A 220 -0.32 0.12 24.84
C LEU A 220 -1.05 1.42 25.21
N ALA A 221 -2.35 1.35 25.52
CA ALA A 221 -3.17 2.52 25.86
C ALA A 221 -2.56 3.33 27.01
N LYS A 222 -2.07 2.64 28.06
CA LYS A 222 -1.42 3.24 29.23
C LYS A 222 -0.02 3.84 28.99
N LYS A 223 0.57 3.72 27.79
CA LYS A 223 1.92 4.28 27.51
C LYS A 223 1.83 5.71 27.01
N THR A 224 2.73 6.57 27.49
CA THR A 224 2.89 7.96 27.03
C THR A 224 3.07 8.04 25.52
N LYS A 225 2.28 8.92 24.87
CA LYS A 225 2.36 9.21 23.44
C LYS A 225 3.80 9.66 23.08
N GLY A 226 4.31 9.22 21.93
CA GLY A 226 5.68 9.54 21.50
C GLY A 226 6.80 8.72 22.14
N SER A 227 6.59 8.11 23.31
CA SER A 227 7.66 7.38 24.01
C SER A 227 8.18 6.15 23.25
N ASN A 228 9.49 5.85 23.41
CA ASN A 228 10.10 4.62 22.90
C ASN A 228 9.42 3.35 23.43
N ARG A 229 8.94 3.38 24.69
CA ARG A 229 8.18 2.28 25.29
C ARG A 229 6.84 2.06 24.57
N ARG A 230 6.13 3.14 24.19
CA ARG A 230 4.90 3.04 23.38
C ARG A 230 5.19 2.47 22.00
N ARG A 231 6.29 2.87 21.35
CA ARG A 231 6.71 2.33 20.04
C ARG A 231 6.96 0.82 20.10
N LYS A 232 7.68 0.34 21.11
CA LYS A 232 7.88 -1.11 21.35
C LYS A 232 6.55 -1.83 21.60
N ALA A 233 5.63 -1.23 22.36
CA ALA A 233 4.31 -1.81 22.61
C ALA A 233 3.44 -1.88 21.35
N LYS A 234 3.45 -0.85 20.49
CA LYS A 234 2.76 -0.86 19.20
C LYS A 234 3.25 -2.01 18.32
N PHE A 235 4.56 -2.21 18.25
CA PHE A 235 5.14 -3.32 17.49
C PHE A 235 4.65 -4.70 17.98
N LYS A 236 4.55 -4.88 19.30
CA LYS A 236 3.99 -6.11 19.89
C LYS A 236 2.50 -6.32 19.56
N VAL A 237 1.71 -5.26 19.48
CA VAL A 237 0.28 -5.33 19.08
C VAL A 237 0.14 -5.69 17.59
N ALA A 238 1.08 -5.25 16.75
CA ALA A 238 1.03 -5.47 15.31
C ALA A 238 1.48 -6.88 14.87
N ARG A 239 2.10 -7.64 15.77
CA ARG A 239 2.67 -8.97 15.51
C ARG A 239 1.76 -10.07 16.02
#